data_AF-A0AAD3D8T9-F1
#
_entry.id   AF-A0AAD3D8T9-F1
#
_cell.length_a   1.000
_cell.length_b   1.000
_cell.length_c   1.000
_cell.angle_alpha   90.00
_cell.angle_beta   90.00
_cell.angle_gamma   90.00
#
_symmetry.space_group_name_H-M   'P 1'
#
loop_
_entity.id
_entity.type
_entity.pdbx_description
1 polymer ?
#
loop_
_entity_poly.entity_id
_entity_poly.type
_entity_poly.pdbx_seq_one_letter_code
_entity_poly.pdbx_strand_id
1 'polypeptide(L)'
;MAVHRPLPTEVNLNSHNSSTSRWQSNSDFHLRKGMIYIIKKLMKSKSGNQLSKTKLILLKHIELNLYTTSSSMEEYADISTLKLRMVEAVKRLIQVSKEHIETSA
;
A
#
# COMPACT_ATOMS: atom_id res chain seq x y z
N MET A 1 20.83 -26.34 -53.70
CA MET A 1 21.22 -24.91 -53.62
C MET A 1 20.48 -24.29 -52.46
N ALA A 2 21.21 -23.91 -51.44
CA ALA A 2 20.67 -23.26 -50.23
C ALA A 2 20.47 -21.76 -50.49
N VAL A 3 19.33 -21.21 -50.11
CA VAL A 3 19.28 -19.89 -49.47
C VAL A 3 18.10 -19.84 -48.49
N HIS A 4 18.39 -20.11 -47.22
CA HIS A 4 17.59 -19.62 -46.11
C HIS A 4 17.72 -18.10 -46.06
N ARG A 5 16.59 -17.38 -45.98
CA ARG A 5 16.57 -16.02 -45.44
C ARG A 5 15.27 -15.78 -44.68
N PRO A 6 15.23 -15.96 -43.36
CA PRO A 6 14.20 -15.33 -42.55
C PRO A 6 14.48 -13.81 -42.48
N LEU A 7 13.44 -13.00 -42.61
CA LEU A 7 13.49 -11.54 -42.50
C LEU A 7 13.99 -11.10 -41.12
N PRO A 8 14.63 -9.91 -41.05
CA PRO A 8 15.30 -9.43 -39.86
C PRO A 8 14.30 -9.09 -38.76
N THR A 9 14.73 -9.47 -37.57
CA THR A 9 14.19 -9.16 -36.26
C THR A 9 14.01 -7.66 -36.07
N GLU A 10 12.76 -7.18 -36.11
CA GLU A 10 12.39 -5.94 -35.43
C GLU A 10 12.20 -6.29 -33.94
N VAL A 11 13.31 -6.54 -33.24
CA VAL A 11 13.30 -6.47 -31.77
C VAL A 11 13.06 -4.99 -31.47
N ASN A 12 11.81 -4.63 -31.20
CA ASN A 12 11.53 -3.33 -30.62
C ASN A 12 12.04 -3.34 -29.17
N LEU A 13 13.35 -3.15 -29.05
CA LEU A 13 14.10 -2.87 -27.83
C LEU A 13 13.77 -1.47 -27.32
N ASN A 14 12.49 -1.17 -27.14
CA ASN A 14 12.06 -0.09 -26.25
C ASN A 14 11.85 -0.66 -24.85
N SER A 15 12.90 -1.33 -24.36
CA SER A 15 13.13 -1.60 -22.94
C SER A 15 13.70 -0.32 -22.32
N HIS A 16 12.91 0.75 -22.25
CA HIS A 16 13.20 1.94 -21.44
C HIS A 16 11.89 2.56 -20.98
N ASN A 17 11.25 1.88 -20.05
CA ASN A 17 10.71 2.47 -18.83
C ASN A 17 10.10 1.32 -18.05
N SER A 18 10.83 0.84 -17.06
CA SER A 18 10.31 0.09 -15.94
C SER A 18 9.30 0.98 -15.21
N SER A 19 8.11 1.14 -15.79
CA SER A 19 6.94 1.55 -15.03
C SER A 19 6.72 0.39 -14.07
N THR A 20 7.26 0.56 -12.86
CA THR A 20 6.68 -0.03 -11.67
C THR A 20 5.20 0.32 -11.75
N SER A 21 4.41 -0.58 -12.35
CA SER A 21 2.96 -0.45 -12.43
C SER A 21 2.50 -0.63 -11.01
N ARG A 22 2.59 0.47 -10.26
CA ARG A 22 2.16 0.60 -8.90
C ARG A 22 0.66 0.37 -9.01
N TRP A 23 0.22 -0.82 -8.62
CA TRP A 23 -1.17 -1.31 -8.76
C TRP A 23 -2.19 -0.31 -8.19
N GLN A 24 -1.72 0.56 -7.31
CA GLN A 24 -2.41 1.70 -6.72
C GLN A 24 -2.87 2.72 -7.77
N SER A 25 -4.17 2.97 -7.81
CA SER A 25 -4.83 3.94 -8.70
C SER A 25 -5.85 4.81 -7.96
N ASN A 26 -6.24 5.93 -8.56
CA ASN A 26 -7.33 6.77 -8.06
C ASN A 26 -8.70 6.05 -8.11
N SER A 27 -8.84 5.00 -8.93
CA SER A 27 -10.03 4.14 -8.98
C SER A 27 -10.24 3.33 -7.69
N ASP A 28 -9.22 3.20 -6.84
CA ASP A 28 -9.26 2.31 -5.68
C ASP A 28 -9.98 2.93 -4.48
N PHE A 29 -10.60 4.10 -4.64
CA PHE A 29 -11.28 4.82 -3.58
C PHE A 29 -12.26 3.95 -2.78
N HIS A 30 -13.08 3.16 -3.47
CA HIS A 30 -14.06 2.27 -2.83
C HIS A 30 -13.38 1.15 -2.03
N LEU A 31 -12.34 0.55 -2.60
CA LEU A 31 -11.53 -0.49 -1.97
C LEU A 31 -10.86 0.05 -0.70
N ARG A 32 -10.21 1.22 -0.80
CA ARG A 32 -9.55 1.89 0.32
C ARG A 32 -10.53 2.26 1.43
N LYS A 33 -11.71 2.77 1.07
CA LYS A 33 -12.78 3.05 2.04
C LYS A 33 -13.25 1.78 2.76
N GLY A 34 -13.35 0.66 2.04
CA GLY A 34 -13.64 -0.66 2.62
C GLY A 34 -12.56 -1.10 3.61
N MET A 35 -11.30 -0.94 3.26
CA MET A 35 -10.17 -1.28 4.15
C MET A 35 -10.18 -0.44 5.44
N ILE A 36 -10.44 0.87 5.35
CA ILE A 36 -10.60 1.73 6.55
C ILE A 36 -11.71 1.20 7.47
N TYR A 37 -12.81 0.72 6.90
CA TYR A 37 -13.90 0.14 7.68
C TYR A 37 -13.48 -1.15 8.39
N ILE A 38 -12.74 -2.03 7.72
CA ILE A 38 -12.22 -3.27 8.29
C ILE A 38 -11.23 -2.97 9.42
N ILE A 39 -10.25 -2.09 9.18
CA ILE A 39 -9.28 -1.65 10.20
C ILE A 39 -10.01 -1.05 11.41
N LYS A 40 -11.03 -0.21 11.18
CA LYS A 40 -11.89 0.34 12.24
C LYS A 40 -12.58 -0.75 13.04
N LYS A 41 -13.09 -1.81 12.41
CA LYS A 41 -13.72 -2.95 13.08
C LYS A 41 -12.71 -3.74 13.92
N LEU A 42 -11.50 -3.95 13.41
CA LEU A 42 -10.43 -4.64 14.13
C LEU A 42 -9.93 -3.85 15.35
N MET A 43 -9.90 -2.52 15.28
CA MET A 43 -9.51 -1.66 16.40
C MET A 43 -10.60 -1.44 17.45
N LYS A 44 -11.87 -1.77 17.14
CA LYS A 44 -12.99 -1.59 18.08
C LYS A 44 -12.99 -2.72 19.13
N SER A 45 -12.32 -2.46 20.25
CA SER A 45 -12.60 -3.15 21.52
C SER A 45 -13.89 -2.57 22.10
N LYS A 46 -15.01 -3.32 22.02
CA LYS A 46 -16.32 -3.23 22.72
C LYS A 46 -16.99 -1.88 23.03
N SER A 47 -16.37 -0.74 22.76
CA SER A 47 -16.85 0.59 23.12
C SER A 47 -17.65 1.16 21.97
N GLY A 48 -18.95 1.33 22.20
CA GLY A 48 -19.92 1.95 21.29
C GLY A 48 -19.70 3.44 21.02
N ASN A 49 -18.54 4.02 21.38
CA ASN A 49 -18.33 5.45 21.23
C ASN A 49 -17.84 5.87 19.84
N GLN A 50 -18.26 7.06 19.43
CA GLN A 50 -17.70 7.79 18.29
C GLN A 50 -16.17 7.69 18.29
N LEU A 51 -15.60 7.46 17.12
CA LEU A 51 -14.15 7.55 16.98
C LEU A 51 -13.75 9.01 17.17
N SER A 52 -12.84 9.28 18.11
CA SER A 52 -12.25 10.62 18.22
C SER A 52 -11.54 10.99 16.92
N LYS A 53 -11.43 12.30 16.65
CA LYS A 53 -10.75 12.84 15.46
C LYS A 53 -9.33 12.27 15.31
N THR A 54 -8.60 12.14 16.42
CA THR A 54 -7.25 11.56 16.46
C THR A 54 -7.22 10.10 16.03
N LYS A 55 -8.17 9.28 16.49
CA LYS A 55 -8.28 7.88 16.07
C LYS A 55 -8.60 7.76 14.57
N LEU A 56 -9.42 8.67 14.04
CA LEU A 56 -9.74 8.68 12.61
C LEU A 56 -8.52 9.05 11.75
N ILE A 57 -7.70 10.00 12.20
CA ILE A 57 -6.44 10.35 11.53
C ILE A 57 -5.48 9.14 11.55
N LEU A 58 -5.32 8.49 12.70
CA LEU A 58 -4.49 7.30 12.82
C LEU A 58 -4.93 6.17 11.87
N LEU A 59 -6.24 5.91 11.78
CA LEU A 59 -6.78 4.93 10.84
C LEU A 59 -6.41 5.22 9.38
N LYS A 60 -6.51 6.48 8.96
CA LYS A 60 -6.14 6.89 7.60
C LYS A 60 -4.65 6.73 7.35
N HIS A 61 -3.79 7.01 8.32
CA HIS A 61 -2.35 6.81 8.18
C HIS A 61 -1.98 5.32 8.13
N ILE A 62 -2.61 4.49 8.95
CA ILE A 62 -2.42 3.03 8.89
C ILE A 62 -2.83 2.52 7.51
N GLU A 63 -4.03 2.88 7.03
CA GLU A 63 -4.49 2.46 5.71
C GLU A 63 -3.56 2.94 4.60
N LEU A 64 -3.15 4.21 4.63
CA LEU A 64 -2.23 4.76 3.63
C LEU A 64 -0.88 4.01 3.64
N ASN A 65 -0.35 3.68 4.81
CA ASN A 65 0.88 2.89 4.90
C ASN A 65 0.69 1.50 4.29
N LEU A 66 -0.40 0.80 4.62
CA LEU A 66 -0.72 -0.50 4.03
C LEU A 66 -0.86 -0.41 2.51
N TYR A 67 -1.60 0.59 2.02
CA TYR A 67 -1.82 0.82 0.61
C TYR A 67 -0.52 1.10 -0.16
N THR A 68 0.37 1.91 0.41
CA THR A 68 1.60 2.33 -0.25
C THR A 68 2.71 1.30 -0.18
N THR A 69 2.70 0.42 0.82
CA THR A 69 3.76 -0.58 1.07
C THR A 69 3.42 -1.97 0.54
N SER A 70 2.15 -2.27 0.24
CA SER A 70 1.78 -3.53 -0.40
C SER A 70 2.25 -3.56 -1.86
N SER A 71 2.79 -4.69 -2.28
CA SER A 71 3.35 -4.92 -3.62
C SER A 71 2.28 -5.24 -4.65
N SER A 72 1.11 -5.72 -4.21
CA SER A 72 -0.05 -5.99 -5.08
C SER A 72 -1.38 -5.65 -4.41
N MET A 73 -2.45 -5.60 -5.21
CA MET A 73 -3.81 -5.40 -4.72
C MET A 73 -4.28 -6.55 -3.84
N GLU A 74 -3.90 -7.79 -4.18
CA GLU A 74 -4.21 -9.00 -3.43
C GLU A 74 -3.53 -8.97 -2.07
N GLU A 75 -2.25 -8.59 -2.01
CA GLU A 75 -1.54 -8.43 -0.75
C GLU A 75 -2.20 -7.35 0.11
N TYR A 76 -2.59 -6.22 -0.49
CA TYR A 76 -3.33 -5.18 0.23
C TYR A 76 -4.64 -5.72 0.80
N ALA A 77 -5.43 -6.42 -0.02
CA ALA A 77 -6.75 -6.94 0.31
C ALA A 77 -6.72 -8.16 1.25
N ASP A 78 -5.56 -8.79 1.49
CA ASP A 78 -5.45 -9.96 2.34
C ASP A 78 -5.74 -9.66 3.82
N ILE A 79 -6.96 -10.01 4.26
CA ILE A 79 -7.43 -9.80 5.63
C ILE A 79 -6.71 -10.72 6.62
N SER A 80 -6.19 -11.88 6.18
CA SER A 80 -5.59 -12.88 7.07
C SER A 80 -4.33 -12.35 7.76
N THR A 81 -3.54 -11.55 7.04
CA THR A 81 -2.31 -10.90 7.53
C THR A 81 -2.52 -9.48 8.05
N LEU A 82 -3.73 -8.92 7.88
CA LEU A 82 -4.01 -7.51 8.11
C LEU A 82 -3.66 -7.02 9.52
N LYS A 83 -3.94 -7.80 10.56
CA LYS A 83 -3.62 -7.42 11.96
C LYS A 83 -2.13 -7.22 12.17
N LEU A 84 -1.31 -8.13 11.63
CA LEU A 84 0.14 -8.07 11.75
C LEU A 84 0.68 -6.84 11.01
N ARG A 85 0.24 -6.65 9.76
CA ARG A 85 0.62 -5.49 8.93
C ARG A 85 0.18 -4.16 9.56
N MET A 86 -0.96 -4.11 10.23
CA MET A 86 -1.40 -2.93 10.99
C MET A 86 -0.45 -2.60 12.13
N VAL A 87 0.01 -3.59 12.89
CA VAL A 87 0.97 -3.38 13.99
C VAL A 87 2.30 -2.86 13.44
N GLU A 88 2.78 -3.42 12.33
CA GLU A 88 3.99 -2.95 11.66
C GLU A 88 3.84 -1.53 11.13
N ALA A 89 2.71 -1.19 10.52
CA ALA A 89 2.40 0.16 10.07
C ALA A 89 2.45 1.17 11.23
N VAL A 90 1.86 0.82 12.38
CA VAL A 90 1.91 1.68 13.58
C VAL A 90 3.34 1.84 14.09
N LYS A 91 4.13 0.76 14.14
CA LYS A 91 5.55 0.83 14.54
C LYS A 91 6.35 1.79 13.64
N ARG A 92 6.17 1.69 12.32
CA ARG A 92 6.83 2.58 11.35
C ARG A 92 6.44 4.05 11.57
N LEU A 93 5.16 4.33 11.79
CA LEU A 93 4.67 5.69 12.05
C LEU A 93 5.29 6.29 13.32
N ILE A 94 5.46 5.50 14.38
CA ILE A 94 6.09 5.94 15.63
C ILE A 94 7.59 6.20 15.43
N GLN A 95 8.27 5.35 14.64
CA GLN A 95 9.70 5.49 14.40
C GLN A 95 10.05 6.75 13.60
N VAL A 96 9.29 7.04 12.53
CA VAL A 96 9.46 8.28 11.74
C VAL A 96 9.30 9.53 12.60
N SER A 97 8.40 9.48 13.61
CA SER A 97 8.22 10.60 14.54
C SER A 97 9.42 10.84 15.47
N LYS A 98 10.27 9.84 15.72
CA LYS A 98 11.46 9.97 16.57
C LYS A 98 12.64 10.56 15.80
N GLU A 99 12.85 10.10 14.57
CA GLU A 99 13.95 10.56 13.71
C GLU A 99 13.83 12.06 13.38
N HIS A 100 12.61 12.58 13.23
CA HIS A 100 12.39 14.01 12.95
C HIS A 100 12.76 14.94 14.11
N ILE A 101 12.77 14.44 15.35
CA ILE A 101 13.14 15.21 16.54
C ILE A 101 14.66 15.32 16.67
N GLU A 102 15.41 14.28 16.27
CA GLU A 102 16.87 14.24 16.38
C GLU A 102 17.58 15.04 15.28
N THR A 103 16.99 15.20 14.10
CA THR A 103 17.57 16.01 13.01
C THR A 103 17.27 17.52 13.09
N SER A 104 16.49 17.96 14.08
CA SER A 104 16.16 19.38 14.28
C SER A 104 16.84 20.00 15.51
N ALA A 105 17.76 19.27 16.15
CA ALA A 105 18.59 19.73 17.26
C ALA A 105 20.00 20.07 16.76
#